data_AF-A0A0R3UIT1-F1
#
_entry.id   AF-A0A0R3UIT1-F1
#
_cell.length_a   1.000
_cell.length_b   1.000
_cell.length_c   1.000
_cell.angle_alpha   90.00
_cell.angle_beta   90.00
_cell.angle_gamma   90.00
#
_symmetry.space_group_name_H-M   'P 1'
#
loop_
_entity.id
_entity.type
_entity.pdbx_description
1 polymer ?
#
loop_
_entity_poly.entity_id
_entity_poly.type
_entity_poly.pdbx_seq_one_letter_code
_entity_poly.pdbx_strand_id
1 'polypeptide(L)'
;MSLSAASLRKFSKSGSRPLPPAEPGSRSRRPIPGPTSPAQFFSILAFSLLRKPMFVDPSVKAGLYLCAAAAGSLIFDFVKMPPCYFSNKRNALNLIFVKWGWAWTFCSLTAFIIISTYIYTGANKRLLRAHLMRLLVGSACWYVCTGVFNTVESTFGSCYNQNGTLLKAPFRTFTRRSCRQAKGFWLGFDISGHCFLLTMSNLWILEELCVMRSWGVLGALLDANTQNDELAKTPTAVPRLPNVSPETVQTMRSAYSRLTMNLRTVFCTTACISLLWDFMFLITIIYFHSMPSKLLGTSVGISCWFVCYRCLFPHLEVGAFGGLAPGMPGDGPVHFVARR
;
A
#
# COMPACT_ATOMS: atom_id res chain seq x y z
N MET A 1 13.91 46.24 36.60
CA MET A 1 14.54 44.90 36.43
C MET A 1 14.37 44.48 34.98
N SER A 2 15.34 44.77 34.11
CA SER A 2 15.29 44.36 32.70
C SER A 2 16.06 43.06 32.53
N LEU A 3 15.40 42.06 31.94
CA LEU A 3 15.99 40.77 31.62
C LEU A 3 16.78 40.89 30.32
N SER A 4 18.08 40.61 30.37
CA SER A 4 18.97 40.64 29.21
C SER A 4 18.65 39.51 28.21
N ALA A 5 18.66 39.86 26.92
CA ALA A 5 18.44 39.00 25.76
C ALA A 5 19.44 37.83 25.61
N ALA A 6 20.41 37.69 26.51
CA ALA A 6 21.38 36.59 26.53
C ALA A 6 20.79 35.24 27.03
N SER A 7 19.70 35.27 27.81
CA SER A 7 19.12 34.04 28.39
C SER A 7 18.27 33.23 27.39
N LEU A 8 17.75 33.86 26.33
CA LEU A 8 16.81 33.24 25.38
C LEU A 8 17.48 32.46 24.23
N ARG A 9 18.82 32.48 24.10
CA ARG A 9 19.51 31.77 23.01
C ARG A 9 19.85 30.31 23.30
N LYS A 10 19.59 29.80 24.51
CA LYS A 10 19.92 28.41 24.89
C LYS A 10 18.93 27.35 24.42
N PHE A 11 17.80 27.71 23.79
CA PHE A 11 16.78 26.75 23.34
C PHE A 11 16.66 26.54 21.83
N SER A 12 17.57 27.09 21.02
CA SER A 12 17.54 26.92 19.56
C SER A 12 18.86 26.37 19.04
N LYS A 13 19.03 25.04 19.10
CA LYS A 13 19.95 24.24 18.28
C LYS A 13 19.73 22.74 18.51
N SER A 14 18.50 22.26 18.34
CA SER A 14 18.26 20.84 18.02
C SER A 14 18.26 20.68 16.50
N GLY A 15 19.43 20.89 15.91
CA GLY A 15 19.71 20.58 14.52
C GLY A 15 20.85 19.57 14.52
N SER A 16 20.52 18.29 14.34
CA SER A 16 21.53 17.24 14.17
C SER A 16 22.38 17.61 12.97
N ARG A 17 23.66 17.91 13.19
CA ARG A 17 24.61 18.19 12.12
C ARG A 17 24.77 16.94 11.23
N PRO A 18 24.95 17.11 9.90
CA PRO A 18 25.36 16.01 9.03
C PRO A 18 26.65 15.37 9.56
N LEU A 19 26.75 14.05 9.45
CA LEU A 19 27.95 13.31 9.83
C LEU A 19 29.15 13.81 8.99
N PRO A 20 30.33 14.03 9.59
CA PRO A 20 31.52 14.46 8.86
C PRO A 20 31.99 13.38 7.84
N PRO A 21 32.70 13.79 6.77
CA PRO A 21 33.28 12.86 5.82
C PRO A 21 34.32 11.95 6.50
N ALA A 22 34.36 10.68 6.10
CA ALA A 22 35.29 9.71 6.66
C ALA A 22 36.73 10.02 6.20
N GLU A 23 37.65 10.20 7.16
CA GLU A 23 39.07 10.31 6.86
C GLU A 23 39.65 8.98 6.35
N PRO A 24 40.48 8.99 5.29
CA PRO A 24 41.13 7.79 4.79
C PRO A 24 42.29 7.40 5.71
N GLY A 25 42.07 6.43 6.62
CA GLY A 25 43.21 5.79 7.28
C GLY A 25 42.99 5.12 8.64
N SER A 26 41.90 5.36 9.36
CA SER A 26 41.69 4.72 10.67
C SER A 26 40.65 3.60 10.60
N ARG A 27 41.11 2.34 10.78
CA ARG A 27 40.21 1.24 11.17
C ARG A 27 39.72 1.51 12.59
N SER A 28 38.66 2.30 12.71
CA SER A 28 37.91 2.47 13.95
C SER A 28 37.49 1.09 14.48
N ARG A 29 37.93 0.73 15.69
CA ARG A 29 37.44 -0.46 16.39
C ARG A 29 35.93 -0.30 16.54
N ARG A 30 35.18 -1.23 15.97
CA ARG A 30 33.72 -1.19 15.92
C ARG A 30 33.17 -1.15 17.36
N PRO A 31 32.35 -0.16 17.72
CA PRO A 31 31.61 -0.21 18.96
C PRO A 31 30.70 -1.45 18.93
N ILE A 32 30.72 -2.23 20.01
CA ILE A 32 29.82 -3.36 20.20
C ILE A 32 28.38 -2.81 20.17
N PRO A 33 27.43 -3.45 19.47
CA PRO A 33 26.04 -3.03 19.49
C PRO A 33 25.56 -2.94 20.94
N GLY A 34 25.01 -1.79 21.33
CA GLY A 34 24.39 -1.62 22.64
C GLY A 34 23.24 -2.61 22.84
N PRO A 35 22.80 -2.85 24.08
CA PRO A 35 21.71 -3.78 24.37
C PRO A 35 20.45 -3.41 23.58
N THR A 36 19.91 -4.38 22.84
CA THR A 36 18.69 -4.21 22.05
C THR A 36 17.53 -3.89 22.99
N SER A 37 16.85 -2.75 22.78
CA SER A 37 15.67 -2.42 23.59
C SER A 37 14.54 -3.44 23.37
N PRO A 38 13.68 -3.72 24.36
CA PRO A 38 12.55 -4.64 24.19
C PRO A 38 11.65 -4.26 23.00
N ALA A 39 11.39 -2.96 22.80
CA ALA A 39 10.60 -2.47 21.67
C ALA A 39 11.24 -2.79 20.31
N GLN A 40 12.57 -2.67 20.22
CA GLN A 40 13.32 -3.01 19.02
C GLN A 40 13.29 -4.52 18.73
N PHE A 41 13.37 -5.35 19.76
CA PHE A 41 13.21 -6.81 19.62
C PHE A 41 11.84 -7.17 19.06
N PHE A 42 10.74 -6.65 19.64
CA PHE A 42 9.39 -6.92 19.16
C PHE A 42 9.16 -6.41 17.73
N SER A 43 9.72 -5.26 17.36
CA SER A 43 9.66 -4.74 15.99
C SER A 43 10.34 -5.68 14.98
N ILE A 44 11.53 -6.20 15.33
CA ILE A 44 12.26 -7.17 14.50
C ILE A 44 11.50 -8.50 14.38
N LEU A 45 10.91 -8.98 15.47
CA LEU A 45 10.07 -10.18 15.47
C LEU A 45 8.84 -10.00 14.58
N ALA A 46 8.12 -8.89 14.75
CA ALA A 46 6.95 -8.56 13.94
C ALA A 46 7.30 -8.50 12.44
N PHE A 47 8.39 -7.82 12.09
CA PHE A 47 8.88 -7.78 10.71
C PHE A 47 9.20 -9.18 10.18
N SER A 48 9.83 -10.03 10.99
CA SER A 48 10.21 -11.39 10.60
C SER A 48 9.01 -12.30 10.33
N LEU A 49 7.91 -12.10 11.05
CA LEU A 49 6.65 -12.83 10.84
C LEU A 49 5.87 -12.28 9.65
N LEU A 50 5.75 -10.95 9.54
CA LEU A 50 4.92 -10.27 8.54
C LEU A 50 5.56 -10.22 7.15
N ARG A 51 6.89 -10.36 7.02
CA ARG A 51 7.58 -10.30 5.72
C ARG A 51 7.15 -11.41 4.75
N LYS A 52 6.88 -12.62 5.26
CA LYS A 52 6.57 -13.79 4.42
C LYS A 52 5.31 -13.60 3.57
N PRO A 53 4.13 -13.27 4.15
CA PRO A 53 2.92 -13.06 3.35
C PRO A 53 3.01 -11.85 2.43
N MET A 54 3.78 -10.82 2.79
CA MET A 54 3.92 -9.60 1.99
C MET A 54 4.85 -9.77 0.77
N PHE A 55 5.80 -10.70 0.83
CA PHE A 55 6.75 -10.94 -0.28
C PHE A 55 6.33 -12.05 -1.23
N VAL A 56 5.10 -12.55 -1.10
CA VAL A 56 4.46 -13.37 -2.13
C VAL A 56 4.34 -12.55 -3.41
N ASP A 57 4.57 -13.18 -4.57
CA ASP A 57 4.43 -12.49 -5.85
C ASP A 57 3.00 -11.95 -6.01
N PRO A 58 2.81 -10.65 -6.31
CA PRO A 58 1.50 -10.06 -6.55
C PRO A 58 0.69 -10.81 -7.63
N SER A 59 1.34 -11.38 -8.65
CA SER A 59 0.68 -12.17 -9.69
C SER A 59 0.10 -13.48 -9.12
N VAL A 60 0.83 -14.13 -8.21
CA VAL A 60 0.34 -15.32 -7.50
C VAL A 60 -0.85 -14.93 -6.60
N LYS A 61 -0.74 -13.81 -5.88
CA LYS A 61 -1.82 -13.32 -5.01
C LYS A 61 -3.07 -12.94 -5.82
N ALA A 62 -2.91 -12.31 -6.99
CA ALA A 62 -4.00 -12.03 -7.91
C ALA A 62 -4.69 -13.32 -8.39
N GLY A 63 -3.92 -14.34 -8.75
CA GLY A 63 -4.45 -15.67 -9.09
C GLY A 63 -5.25 -16.30 -7.95
N LEU A 64 -4.72 -16.24 -6.71
CA LEU A 64 -5.42 -16.72 -5.53
C LEU A 64 -6.76 -15.99 -5.30
N TYR A 65 -6.80 -14.67 -5.51
CA TYR A 65 -8.05 -13.92 -5.40
C TYR A 65 -9.07 -14.29 -6.48
N LEU A 66 -8.66 -14.51 -7.72
CA LEU A 66 -9.57 -14.98 -8.77
C LEU A 66 -10.10 -16.37 -8.45
N CYS A 67 -9.24 -17.29 -8.05
CA CYS A 67 -9.65 -18.64 -7.66
C CYS A 67 -10.62 -18.60 -6.48
N ALA A 68 -10.33 -17.81 -5.44
CA ALA A 68 -11.21 -17.65 -4.29
C ALA A 68 -12.56 -17.00 -4.68
N ALA A 69 -12.55 -15.97 -5.53
CA ALA A 69 -13.76 -15.31 -6.00
C ALA A 69 -14.59 -16.19 -6.95
N ALA A 70 -13.99 -17.11 -7.70
CA ALA A 70 -14.69 -18.04 -8.56
C ALA A 70 -15.16 -19.28 -7.77
N ALA A 71 -14.22 -20.09 -7.29
CA ALA A 71 -14.50 -21.37 -6.64
C ALA A 71 -15.13 -21.19 -5.25
N GLY A 72 -14.59 -20.27 -4.44
CA GLY A 72 -15.13 -19.98 -3.11
C GLY A 72 -16.57 -19.46 -3.21
N SER A 73 -16.82 -18.53 -4.12
CA SER A 73 -18.19 -18.02 -4.32
C SER A 73 -19.15 -19.07 -4.83
N LEU A 74 -18.71 -19.97 -5.72
CA LEU A 74 -19.53 -21.09 -6.17
C LEU A 74 -19.94 -21.98 -5.00
N ILE A 75 -18.97 -22.37 -4.15
CA ILE A 75 -19.23 -23.19 -2.98
C ILE A 75 -20.23 -22.52 -2.03
N PHE A 76 -20.03 -21.24 -1.69
CA PHE A 76 -20.86 -20.55 -0.70
C PHE A 76 -22.20 -20.04 -1.24
N ASP A 77 -22.37 -19.96 -2.56
CA ASP A 77 -23.69 -19.72 -3.16
C ASP A 77 -24.59 -20.98 -3.03
N PHE A 78 -24.01 -22.19 -3.01
CA PHE A 78 -24.73 -23.46 -2.77
C PHE A 78 -24.80 -23.83 -1.28
N VAL A 79 -23.70 -23.68 -0.54
CA VAL A 79 -23.59 -24.01 0.89
C VAL A 79 -23.68 -22.72 1.69
N LYS A 80 -24.91 -22.38 2.10
CA LYS A 80 -25.14 -21.20 2.94
C LYS A 80 -24.62 -21.44 4.35
N MET A 81 -23.58 -20.70 4.71
CA MET A 81 -23.04 -20.71 6.07
C MET A 81 -24.02 -20.09 7.08
N PRO A 82 -24.07 -20.60 8.32
CA PRO A 82 -24.95 -20.05 9.35
C PRO A 82 -24.58 -18.59 9.66
N PRO A 83 -25.57 -17.76 10.04
CA PRO A 83 -25.34 -16.37 10.36
C PRO A 83 -24.41 -16.23 11.58
N CYS A 84 -23.49 -15.28 11.51
CA CYS A 84 -22.54 -14.98 12.58
C CYS A 84 -22.30 -13.45 12.65
N TYR A 85 -21.43 -13.00 13.55
CA TYR A 85 -21.07 -11.57 13.64
C TYR A 85 -20.68 -10.97 12.27
N PHE A 86 -19.91 -11.72 11.46
CA PHE A 86 -19.41 -11.26 10.17
C PHE A 86 -20.46 -11.22 9.06
N SER A 87 -21.56 -11.97 9.18
CA SER A 87 -22.66 -11.93 8.21
C SER A 87 -23.50 -10.66 8.35
N ASN A 88 -23.42 -9.96 9.49
CA ASN A 88 -24.13 -8.70 9.69
C ASN A 88 -23.43 -7.57 8.92
N LYS A 89 -24.13 -6.97 7.95
CA LYS A 89 -23.62 -5.82 7.17
C LYS A 89 -23.24 -4.60 8.03
N ARG A 90 -23.78 -4.49 9.25
CA ARG A 90 -23.54 -3.38 10.18
C ARG A 90 -22.47 -3.70 11.25
N ASN A 91 -21.67 -4.75 11.06
CA ASN A 91 -20.57 -5.02 11.96
C ASN A 91 -19.47 -3.94 11.86
N ALA A 92 -18.64 -3.82 12.90
CA ALA A 92 -17.64 -2.76 13.01
C ALA A 92 -16.60 -2.81 11.88
N LEU A 93 -16.20 -4.02 11.45
CA LEU A 93 -15.24 -4.19 10.37
C LEU A 93 -15.78 -3.68 9.04
N ASN A 94 -17.06 -3.95 8.73
CA ASN A 94 -17.68 -3.42 7.52
C ASN A 94 -17.86 -1.90 7.57
N LEU A 95 -18.28 -1.35 8.72
CA LEU A 95 -18.57 0.08 8.85
C LEU A 95 -17.32 0.98 8.92
N ILE A 96 -16.25 0.50 9.58
CA ILE A 96 -15.02 1.29 9.81
C ILE A 96 -13.94 0.91 8.81
N PHE A 97 -13.67 -0.38 8.61
CA PHE A 97 -12.55 -0.81 7.79
C PHE A 97 -12.90 -0.85 6.32
N VAL A 98 -13.89 -1.64 5.91
CA VAL A 98 -14.18 -1.82 4.47
C VAL A 98 -14.71 -0.53 3.85
N LYS A 99 -15.61 0.18 4.54
CA LYS A 99 -16.17 1.45 4.06
C LYS A 99 -15.12 2.54 3.82
N TRP A 100 -14.08 2.60 4.66
CA TRP A 100 -12.98 3.55 4.53
C TRP A 100 -11.71 2.89 3.99
N GLY A 101 -11.84 1.73 3.32
CA GLY A 101 -10.70 0.88 2.96
C GLY A 101 -9.62 1.59 2.14
N TRP A 102 -10.04 2.42 1.18
CA TRP A 102 -9.10 3.22 0.39
C TRP A 102 -8.36 4.26 1.25
N ALA A 103 -9.03 4.91 2.20
CA ALA A 103 -8.41 5.91 3.07
C ALA A 103 -7.30 5.30 3.95
N TRP A 104 -7.55 4.11 4.51
CA TRP A 104 -6.56 3.36 5.29
C TRP A 104 -5.35 2.97 4.43
N THR A 105 -5.60 2.47 3.21
CA THR A 105 -4.57 2.09 2.25
C THR A 105 -3.75 3.30 1.80
N PHE A 106 -4.42 4.39 1.45
CA PHE A 106 -3.79 5.64 1.03
C PHE A 106 -2.90 6.23 2.11
N CYS A 107 -3.40 6.32 3.36
CA CYS A 107 -2.64 6.89 4.48
C CYS A 107 -1.40 6.06 4.81
N SER A 108 -1.55 4.74 4.93
CA SER A 108 -0.44 3.82 5.23
C SER A 108 0.61 3.81 4.13
N LEU A 109 0.21 3.73 2.86
CA LEU A 109 1.14 3.80 1.74
C LEU A 109 1.78 5.16 1.58
N THR A 110 1.08 6.26 1.84
CA THR A 110 1.69 7.60 1.79
C THR A 110 2.84 7.69 2.79
N ALA A 111 2.63 7.25 4.04
CA ALA A 111 3.69 7.22 5.04
C ALA A 111 4.86 6.33 4.60
N PHE A 112 4.58 5.12 4.08
CA PHE A 112 5.60 4.20 3.60
C PHE A 112 6.41 4.78 2.44
N ILE A 113 5.74 5.30 1.41
CA ILE A 113 6.37 5.86 0.20
C ILE A 113 7.21 7.08 0.56
N ILE A 114 6.72 7.99 1.42
CA ILE A 114 7.50 9.17 1.83
C ILE A 114 8.80 8.73 2.49
N ILE A 115 8.74 7.84 3.49
CA ILE A 115 9.93 7.44 4.24
C ILE A 115 10.89 6.64 3.36
N SER A 116 10.40 5.60 2.67
CA SER A 116 11.25 4.75 1.82
C SER A 116 11.94 5.56 0.72
N THR A 117 11.16 6.36 -0.03
CA THR A 117 11.66 7.16 -1.14
C THR A 117 12.62 8.24 -0.67
N TYR A 118 12.35 8.89 0.46
CA TYR A 118 13.29 9.84 1.04
C TYR A 118 14.66 9.21 1.30
N ILE A 119 14.69 7.96 1.78
CA ILE A 119 15.92 7.21 2.04
C ILE A 119 16.64 6.83 0.74
N TYR A 120 15.98 6.15 -0.20
CA TYR A 120 16.68 5.60 -1.37
C TYR A 120 16.90 6.62 -2.51
N THR A 121 16.26 7.80 -2.47
CA THR A 121 16.49 8.88 -3.44
C THR A 121 17.30 10.05 -2.88
N GLY A 122 17.68 10.00 -1.60
CA GLY A 122 18.45 11.07 -0.95
C GLY A 122 17.69 12.40 -0.89
N ALA A 123 16.41 12.37 -0.47
CA ALA A 123 15.53 13.54 -0.37
C ALA A 123 15.22 14.27 -1.69
N ASN A 124 15.33 13.59 -2.84
CA ASN A 124 14.99 14.19 -4.12
C ASN A 124 13.47 14.42 -4.26
N LYS A 125 13.05 15.68 -4.17
CA LYS A 125 11.62 16.07 -4.22
C LYS A 125 10.94 15.68 -5.54
N ARG A 126 11.66 15.70 -6.66
CA ARG A 126 11.12 15.35 -7.99
C ARG A 126 10.76 13.87 -8.06
N LEU A 127 11.65 13.01 -7.58
CA LEU A 127 11.41 11.57 -7.49
C LEU A 127 10.34 11.26 -6.45
N LEU A 128 10.39 11.90 -5.27
CA LEU A 128 9.35 11.73 -4.25
C LEU A 128 7.95 12.05 -4.78
N ARG A 129 7.80 13.17 -5.50
CA ARG A 129 6.53 13.52 -6.16
C ARG A 129 6.09 12.44 -7.15
N ALA A 130 7.02 11.96 -7.99
CA ALA A 130 6.74 10.89 -8.94
C ALA A 130 6.20 9.63 -8.24
N HIS A 131 6.89 9.13 -7.20
CA HIS A 131 6.42 7.93 -6.50
C HIS A 131 5.03 8.13 -5.83
N LEU A 132 4.73 9.34 -5.35
CA LEU A 132 3.40 9.67 -4.83
C LEU A 132 2.31 9.71 -5.91
N MET A 133 2.65 9.95 -7.18
CA MET A 133 1.67 9.90 -8.28
C MET A 133 1.05 8.50 -8.45
N ARG A 134 1.73 7.41 -8.03
CA ARG A 134 1.12 6.07 -8.05
C ARG A 134 -0.13 5.98 -7.18
N LEU A 135 -0.17 6.67 -6.04
CA LEU A 135 -1.36 6.74 -5.18
C LEU A 135 -2.46 7.61 -5.77
N LEU A 136 -2.09 8.66 -6.51
CA LEU A 136 -3.05 9.48 -7.23
C LEU A 136 -3.71 8.68 -8.37
N VAL A 137 -2.91 7.93 -9.14
CA VAL A 137 -3.41 7.02 -10.18
C VAL A 137 -4.32 5.95 -9.57
N GLY A 138 -3.92 5.33 -8.46
CA GLY A 138 -4.79 4.38 -7.73
C GLY A 138 -6.11 5.01 -7.28
N SER A 139 -6.08 6.25 -6.78
CA SER A 139 -7.31 6.96 -6.37
C SER A 139 -8.20 7.26 -7.56
N ALA A 140 -7.63 7.61 -8.71
CA ALA A 140 -8.36 7.82 -9.96
C ALA A 140 -9.01 6.50 -10.44
N CYS A 141 -8.26 5.38 -10.44
CA CYS A 141 -8.80 4.07 -10.78
C CYS A 141 -9.98 3.69 -9.88
N TRP A 142 -9.86 3.88 -8.56
CA TRP A 142 -10.94 3.63 -7.61
C TRP A 142 -12.18 4.49 -7.91
N TYR A 143 -12.00 5.80 -8.12
CA TYR A 143 -13.10 6.72 -8.40
C TYR A 143 -13.82 6.39 -9.72
N VAL A 144 -13.06 6.15 -10.79
CA VAL A 144 -13.61 5.81 -12.11
C VAL A 144 -14.37 4.48 -12.04
N CYS A 145 -13.78 3.42 -11.47
CA CYS A 145 -14.42 2.12 -11.41
C CYS A 145 -15.69 2.13 -10.56
N THR A 146 -15.68 2.80 -9.40
CA THR A 146 -16.89 2.94 -8.57
C THR A 146 -17.97 3.76 -9.25
N GLY A 147 -17.60 4.79 -10.02
CA GLY A 147 -18.52 5.53 -10.90
C GLY A 147 -19.16 4.63 -11.96
N VAL A 148 -18.37 3.77 -12.61
CA VAL A 148 -18.85 2.77 -13.57
C VAL A 148 -19.80 1.78 -12.89
N PHE A 149 -19.47 1.25 -11.71
CA PHE A 149 -20.35 0.32 -10.99
C PHE A 149 -21.71 0.94 -10.65
N ASN A 150 -21.72 2.18 -10.19
CA ASN A 150 -22.97 2.91 -9.93
C ASN A 150 -23.79 3.12 -11.22
N THR A 151 -23.11 3.35 -12.35
CA THR A 151 -23.76 3.51 -13.66
C THR A 151 -24.34 2.19 -14.16
N VAL A 152 -23.64 1.08 -13.95
CA VAL A 152 -24.14 -0.27 -14.27
C VAL A 152 -25.36 -0.59 -13.40
N GLU A 153 -25.30 -0.36 -12.08
CA GLU A 153 -26.43 -0.61 -11.17
C GLU A 153 -27.65 0.24 -11.56
N SER A 154 -27.45 1.51 -11.96
CA SER A 154 -28.55 2.41 -12.35
C SER A 154 -29.16 2.07 -13.70
N THR A 155 -28.35 1.60 -14.65
CA THR A 155 -28.80 1.29 -16.03
C THR A 155 -29.56 -0.04 -16.09
N PHE A 156 -29.06 -1.07 -15.41
CA PHE A 156 -29.67 -2.41 -15.40
C PHE A 156 -30.65 -2.62 -14.25
N GLY A 157 -30.81 -1.63 -13.37
CA GLY A 157 -31.71 -1.73 -12.23
C GLY A 157 -33.14 -1.35 -12.56
N SER A 158 -34.07 -1.98 -11.84
CA SER A 158 -35.51 -1.78 -11.96
C SER A 158 -36.14 -1.59 -10.59
N CYS A 159 -37.20 -0.78 -10.52
CA CYS A 159 -37.93 -0.50 -9.29
C CYS A 159 -39.21 -1.33 -9.22
N TYR A 160 -39.40 -2.06 -8.13
CA TYR A 160 -40.56 -2.87 -7.85
C TYR A 160 -41.35 -2.34 -6.65
N ASN A 161 -42.67 -2.49 -6.65
CA ASN A 161 -43.51 -2.10 -5.52
C ASN A 161 -43.46 -3.19 -4.45
N GLN A 162 -44.10 -2.94 -3.30
CA GLN A 162 -44.18 -3.94 -2.22
C GLN A 162 -44.85 -5.25 -2.65
N ASN A 163 -45.75 -5.18 -3.65
CA ASN A 163 -46.43 -6.34 -4.22
C ASN A 163 -45.65 -7.01 -5.36
N GLY A 164 -44.39 -6.61 -5.61
CA GLY A 164 -43.55 -7.19 -6.68
C GLY A 164 -43.89 -6.74 -8.10
N THR A 165 -44.78 -5.74 -8.26
CA THR A 165 -45.11 -5.17 -9.58
C THR A 165 -44.07 -4.13 -9.99
N LEU A 166 -43.61 -4.18 -11.24
CA LEU A 166 -42.64 -3.23 -11.78
C LEU A 166 -43.24 -1.81 -11.85
N LEU A 167 -42.62 -0.83 -11.18
CA LEU A 167 -42.97 0.59 -11.35
C LEU A 167 -42.32 1.10 -12.64
N LYS A 168 -43.12 1.21 -13.70
CA LYS A 168 -42.75 1.96 -14.90
C LYS A 168 -43.22 3.40 -14.73
N ALA A 169 -42.29 4.36 -14.66
CA ALA A 169 -42.63 5.76 -14.81
C ALA A 169 -42.49 6.14 -16.30
N PRO A 170 -43.56 6.62 -16.97
CA PRO A 170 -43.57 6.86 -18.42
C PRO A 170 -42.57 7.92 -18.89
N PHE A 171 -42.06 8.78 -17.99
CA PHE A 171 -41.14 9.87 -18.32
C PHE A 171 -39.93 9.99 -17.38
N ARG A 172 -39.68 9.02 -16.49
CA ARG A 172 -38.53 9.05 -15.56
C ARG A 172 -37.93 7.66 -15.37
N THR A 173 -36.63 7.54 -15.64
CA THR A 173 -35.84 6.40 -15.16
C THR A 173 -35.73 6.50 -13.63
N PHE A 174 -36.20 5.47 -12.92
CA PHE A 174 -36.00 5.41 -11.47
C PHE A 174 -34.52 5.23 -11.17
N THR A 175 -34.02 5.94 -10.17
CA THR A 175 -32.73 5.62 -9.53
C THR A 175 -32.99 4.83 -8.25
N ARG A 176 -31.98 4.12 -7.72
CA ARG A 176 -32.07 3.42 -6.42
C ARG A 176 -32.60 4.31 -5.30
N ARG A 177 -32.19 5.59 -5.25
CA ARG A 177 -32.66 6.56 -4.25
C ARG A 177 -34.14 6.92 -4.47
N SER A 178 -34.52 7.28 -5.69
CA SER A 178 -35.91 7.63 -6.03
C SER A 178 -36.86 6.45 -5.83
N CYS A 179 -36.43 5.23 -6.13
CA CYS A 179 -37.20 4.01 -5.88
C CYS A 179 -37.48 3.81 -4.39
N ARG A 180 -36.46 3.99 -3.54
CA ARG A 180 -36.61 3.90 -2.08
C ARG A 180 -37.51 4.99 -1.51
N GLN A 181 -37.44 6.21 -2.05
CA GLN A 181 -38.35 7.31 -1.69
C GLN A 181 -39.80 6.99 -2.05
N ALA A 182 -40.02 6.32 -3.19
CA ALA A 182 -41.32 5.80 -3.59
C ALA A 182 -41.76 4.54 -2.80
N LYS A 183 -41.07 4.19 -1.71
CA LYS A 183 -41.30 2.97 -0.90
C LYS A 183 -41.20 1.66 -1.70
N GLY A 184 -40.50 1.69 -2.83
CA GLY A 184 -40.22 0.54 -3.69
C GLY A 184 -38.90 -0.16 -3.35
N PHE A 185 -38.75 -1.37 -3.90
CA PHE A 185 -37.56 -2.20 -3.84
C PHE A 185 -36.78 -2.11 -5.15
N TRP A 186 -35.50 -1.75 -5.04
CA TRP A 186 -34.60 -1.67 -6.19
C TRP A 186 -33.92 -3.02 -6.40
N LEU A 187 -34.11 -3.61 -7.58
CA LEU A 187 -33.43 -4.82 -8.02
C LEU A 187 -32.55 -4.47 -9.22
N GLY A 188 -31.25 -4.60 -9.06
CA GLY A 188 -30.28 -4.33 -10.11
C GLY A 188 -29.02 -5.15 -9.91
N PHE A 189 -28.21 -5.24 -10.95
CA PHE A 189 -26.92 -5.92 -10.87
C PHE A 189 -25.89 -5.04 -10.16
N ASP A 190 -25.61 -5.35 -8.89
CA ASP A 190 -24.68 -4.63 -8.03
C ASP A 190 -23.30 -5.33 -8.01
N ILE A 191 -22.35 -4.81 -8.80
CA ILE A 191 -20.96 -5.29 -8.82
C ILE A 191 -20.35 -5.08 -7.44
N SER A 192 -19.66 -6.09 -6.89
CA SER A 192 -19.13 -6.00 -5.54
C SER A 192 -17.97 -5.00 -5.44
N GLY A 193 -18.30 -3.77 -5.01
CA GLY A 193 -17.32 -2.73 -4.71
C GLY A 193 -16.36 -3.12 -3.59
N HIS A 194 -16.77 -4.00 -2.67
CA HIS A 194 -15.90 -4.53 -1.62
C HIS A 194 -14.83 -5.46 -2.19
N CYS A 195 -15.21 -6.45 -3.01
CA CYS A 195 -14.24 -7.35 -3.66
C CYS A 195 -13.25 -6.56 -4.53
N PHE A 196 -13.74 -5.56 -5.27
CA PHE A 196 -12.92 -4.63 -6.04
C PHE A 196 -11.90 -3.90 -5.15
N LEU A 197 -12.40 -3.16 -4.15
CA LEU A 197 -11.55 -2.28 -3.34
C LEU A 197 -10.52 -3.07 -2.53
N LEU A 198 -10.92 -4.20 -1.94
CA LEU A 198 -10.02 -5.05 -1.12
C LEU A 198 -8.91 -5.67 -1.97
N THR A 199 -9.25 -6.21 -3.13
CA THR A 199 -8.28 -6.81 -4.06
C THR A 199 -7.30 -5.77 -4.59
N MET A 200 -7.83 -4.66 -5.10
CA MET A 200 -7.02 -3.57 -5.63
C MET A 200 -6.08 -2.99 -4.58
N SER A 201 -6.60 -2.68 -3.38
CA SER A 201 -5.81 -2.14 -2.28
C SER A 201 -4.67 -3.07 -1.89
N ASN A 202 -4.94 -4.37 -1.78
CA ASN A 202 -3.93 -5.30 -1.34
C ASN A 202 -2.81 -5.50 -2.38
N LEU A 203 -3.16 -5.59 -3.67
CA LEU A 203 -2.15 -5.70 -4.74
C LEU A 203 -1.29 -4.43 -4.84
N TRP A 204 -1.89 -3.24 -4.67
CA TRP A 204 -1.15 -1.97 -4.59
C TRP A 204 -0.15 -1.97 -3.42
N ILE A 205 -0.60 -2.44 -2.25
CA ILE A 205 0.28 -2.56 -1.07
C ILE A 205 1.46 -3.46 -1.37
N LEU A 206 1.23 -4.65 -1.93
CA LEU A 206 2.31 -5.60 -2.19
C LEU A 206 3.36 -5.05 -3.17
N GLU A 207 2.94 -4.31 -4.21
CA GLU A 207 3.89 -3.71 -5.14
C GLU A 207 4.72 -2.60 -4.49
N GLU A 208 4.12 -1.71 -3.69
CA GLU A 208 4.90 -0.66 -3.01
C GLU A 208 5.84 -1.24 -1.95
N LEU A 209 5.40 -2.24 -1.19
CA LEU A 209 6.21 -2.84 -0.12
C LEU A 209 7.37 -3.69 -0.65
N CYS A 210 7.41 -4.01 -1.95
CA CYS A 210 8.46 -4.87 -2.53
C CYS A 210 9.88 -4.31 -2.35
N VAL A 211 10.01 -2.99 -2.20
CA VAL A 211 11.27 -2.28 -1.94
C VAL A 211 11.98 -2.83 -0.69
N MET A 212 11.21 -3.31 0.29
CA MET A 212 11.77 -3.89 1.52
C MET A 212 12.44 -5.25 1.32
N ARG A 213 12.19 -5.95 0.21
CA ARG A 213 12.81 -7.26 -0.08
C ARG A 213 14.33 -7.14 -0.25
N SER A 214 14.78 -6.08 -0.91
CA SER A 214 16.20 -5.80 -1.17
C SER A 214 16.76 -4.70 -0.26
N TRP A 215 16.11 -4.39 0.86
CA TRP A 215 16.54 -3.31 1.76
C TRP A 215 17.95 -3.52 2.30
N GLY A 216 18.33 -4.78 2.56
CA GLY A 216 19.69 -5.13 2.99
C GLY A 216 20.76 -4.85 1.93
N VAL A 217 20.41 -4.99 0.64
CA VAL A 217 21.30 -4.65 -0.49
C VAL A 217 21.55 -3.14 -0.52
N LEU A 218 20.50 -2.32 -0.33
CA LEU A 218 20.65 -0.87 -0.21
C LEU A 218 21.57 -0.49 0.96
N GLY A 219 21.41 -1.15 2.12
CA GLY A 219 22.28 -0.95 3.28
C GLY A 219 23.75 -1.31 3.01
N ALA A 220 24.00 -2.38 2.24
CA ALA A 220 25.34 -2.76 1.82
C ALA A 220 25.95 -1.77 0.81
N LEU A 221 25.17 -1.30 -0.16
CA LEU A 221 25.60 -0.30 -1.14
C LEU A 221 25.96 1.06 -0.51
N LEU A 222 25.27 1.42 0.58
CA LEU A 222 25.53 2.64 1.33
C LEU A 222 26.61 2.48 2.40
N ASP A 223 27.24 1.30 2.50
CA ASP A 223 28.17 0.93 3.58
C ASP A 223 27.59 1.27 4.97
N ALA A 224 26.27 1.13 5.13
CA ALA A 224 25.56 1.43 6.37
C ALA A 224 25.65 0.27 7.39
N ASN A 225 26.08 -0.91 6.93
CA ASN A 225 26.15 -2.16 7.69
C ASN A 225 27.37 -2.29 8.62
N THR A 226 28.18 -1.25 8.81
CA THR A 226 29.28 -1.33 9.80
C THR A 226 28.79 -1.36 11.26
N GLN A 227 27.48 -1.20 11.53
CA GLN A 227 26.96 -1.14 12.90
C GLN A 227 25.89 -2.18 13.29
N ASN A 228 25.20 -2.91 12.39
CA ASN A 228 23.93 -3.55 12.80
C ASN A 228 23.59 -5.01 12.43
N ASP A 229 24.38 -5.83 11.70
CA ASP A 229 24.02 -7.26 11.60
C ASP A 229 25.15 -8.19 11.14
N GLU A 230 25.52 -9.16 11.98
CA GLU A 230 26.25 -10.40 11.64
C GLU A 230 25.34 -11.47 11.00
N LEU A 231 24.04 -11.21 10.78
CA LEU A 231 23.09 -12.20 10.24
C LEU A 231 22.93 -12.16 8.70
N ALA A 232 24.01 -11.85 7.98
CA ALA A 232 24.05 -11.96 6.53
C ALA A 232 25.43 -12.44 6.07
N LYS A 233 25.71 -13.74 6.23
CA LYS A 233 26.78 -14.40 5.47
C LYS A 233 26.36 -14.52 4.01
N THR A 234 26.75 -13.53 3.19
CA THR A 234 27.03 -13.78 1.76
C THR A 234 28.13 -12.82 1.30
N PRO A 235 29.30 -13.31 0.85
CA PRO A 235 30.32 -12.48 0.21
C PRO A 235 30.10 -12.51 -1.31
N THR A 236 29.58 -11.43 -1.87
CA THR A 236 29.69 -11.15 -3.30
C THR A 236 29.94 -9.66 -3.47
N ALA A 237 30.94 -9.33 -4.29
CA ALA A 237 31.50 -8.00 -4.53
C ALA A 237 30.43 -6.89 -4.48
N VAL A 238 30.61 -5.93 -3.57
CA VAL A 238 29.75 -4.75 -3.46
C VAL A 238 29.81 -4.00 -4.80
N PRO A 239 28.68 -3.84 -5.52
CA PRO A 239 28.65 -2.99 -6.71
C PRO A 239 29.00 -1.56 -6.30
N ARG A 240 30.09 -1.01 -6.81
CA ARG A 240 30.43 0.40 -6.61
C ARG A 240 29.34 1.23 -7.30
N LEU A 241 28.70 2.18 -6.61
CA LEU A 241 27.75 3.13 -7.20
C LEU A 241 28.47 3.94 -8.30
N PRO A 242 28.23 3.68 -9.59
CA PRO A 242 28.73 4.56 -10.63
C PRO A 242 27.76 5.75 -10.71
N ASN A 243 28.28 6.98 -10.70
CA ASN A 243 27.53 8.16 -11.16
C ASN A 243 26.52 8.84 -10.19
N VAL A 244 26.61 8.63 -8.87
CA VAL A 244 25.80 9.37 -7.88
C VAL A 244 26.67 10.37 -7.12
N SER A 245 26.17 11.60 -6.89
CA SER A 245 26.94 12.62 -6.16
C SER A 245 27.22 12.18 -4.71
N PRO A 246 28.41 12.48 -4.17
CA PRO A 246 28.80 12.06 -2.82
C PRO A 246 27.87 12.65 -1.73
N GLU A 247 27.35 13.86 -1.96
CA GLU A 247 26.38 14.52 -1.07
C GLU A 247 25.05 13.76 -0.98
N THR A 248 24.54 13.27 -2.12
CA THR A 248 23.32 12.45 -2.16
C THR A 248 23.55 11.13 -1.43
N VAL A 249 24.68 10.45 -1.65
CA VAL A 249 25.01 9.19 -0.95
C VAL A 249 25.10 9.39 0.57
N GLN A 250 25.73 10.48 1.03
CA GLN A 250 25.79 10.80 2.46
C GLN A 250 24.40 11.07 3.05
N THR A 251 23.54 11.77 2.32
CA THR A 251 22.14 12.01 2.71
C THR A 251 21.38 10.68 2.82
N MET A 252 21.48 9.80 1.82
CA MET A 252 20.87 8.47 1.81
C MET A 252 21.35 7.63 3.00
N ARG A 253 22.65 7.60 3.28
CA ARG A 253 23.25 6.85 4.39
C ARG A 253 22.74 7.33 5.75
N SER A 254 22.71 8.65 5.96
CA SER A 254 22.21 9.24 7.21
C SER A 254 20.71 9.03 7.39
N ALA A 255 19.93 9.08 6.30
CA ALA A 255 18.51 8.77 6.32
C ALA A 255 18.27 7.28 6.60
N TYR A 256 19.03 6.39 5.97
CA TYR A 256 18.92 4.94 6.17
C TYR A 256 19.15 4.55 7.63
N SER A 257 20.22 5.04 8.27
CA SER A 257 20.52 4.69 9.66
C SER A 257 19.46 5.20 10.65
N ARG A 258 18.88 6.38 10.39
CA ARG A 258 17.89 7.02 11.28
C ARG A 258 16.46 6.53 11.07
N LEU A 259 16.06 6.31 9.82
CA LEU A 259 14.66 6.10 9.45
C LEU A 259 14.31 4.64 9.18
N THR A 260 15.28 3.72 9.08
CA THR A 260 14.98 2.29 8.83
C THR A 260 14.08 1.69 9.91
N MET A 261 14.23 2.07 11.18
CA MET A 261 13.34 1.59 12.23
C MET A 261 11.90 2.08 12.03
N ASN A 262 11.73 3.37 11.74
CA ASN A 262 10.42 3.95 11.44
C ASN A 262 9.78 3.29 10.21
N LEU A 263 10.58 3.05 9.17
CA LEU A 263 10.12 2.36 7.96
C LEU A 263 9.67 0.92 8.26
N ARG A 264 10.41 0.18 9.09
CA ARG A 264 10.01 -1.18 9.53
C ARG A 264 8.70 -1.16 10.29
N THR A 265 8.50 -0.19 11.18
CA THR A 265 7.22 -0.04 11.90
C THR A 265 6.06 0.25 10.94
N VAL A 266 6.25 1.19 10.01
CA VAL A 266 5.22 1.50 8.99
C VAL A 266 4.95 0.31 8.09
N PHE A 267 5.97 -0.46 7.70
CA PHE A 267 5.82 -1.72 6.98
C PHE A 267 4.95 -2.71 7.76
N CYS A 268 5.25 -2.94 9.05
CA CYS A 268 4.47 -3.86 9.89
C CYS A 268 3.00 -3.42 10.01
N THR A 269 2.74 -2.14 10.24
CA THR A 269 1.37 -1.61 10.30
C THR A 269 0.64 -1.81 8.96
N THR A 270 1.31 -1.53 7.84
CA THR A 270 0.73 -1.72 6.49
C THR A 270 0.48 -3.20 6.20
N ALA A 271 1.37 -4.09 6.64
CA ALA A 271 1.21 -5.53 6.52
C ALA A 271 0.02 -6.05 7.32
N CYS A 272 -0.21 -5.55 8.54
CA CYS A 272 -1.41 -5.89 9.31
C CYS A 272 -2.70 -5.45 8.61
N ILE A 273 -2.71 -4.25 8.01
CA ILE A 273 -3.85 -3.78 7.20
C ILE A 273 -4.06 -4.69 5.97
N SER A 274 -2.98 -5.09 5.30
CA SER A 274 -3.03 -6.02 4.16
C SER A 274 -3.61 -7.40 4.53
N LEU A 275 -3.22 -7.96 5.68
CA LEU A 275 -3.79 -9.22 6.17
C LEU A 275 -5.27 -9.07 6.54
N LEU A 276 -5.66 -7.90 7.06
CA LEU A 276 -7.07 -7.59 7.30
C LEU A 276 -7.87 -7.50 5.99
N TRP A 277 -7.28 -6.99 4.90
CA TRP A 277 -7.89 -7.04 3.57
C TRP A 277 -8.11 -8.46 3.06
N ASP A 278 -7.12 -9.34 3.25
CA ASP A 278 -7.28 -10.77 2.93
C ASP A 278 -8.43 -11.40 3.72
N PHE A 279 -8.49 -11.14 5.02
CA PHE A 279 -9.57 -11.63 5.88
C PHE A 279 -10.95 -11.10 5.43
N MET A 280 -11.09 -9.79 5.24
CA MET A 280 -12.36 -9.18 4.82
C MET A 280 -12.79 -9.62 3.43
N PHE A 281 -11.85 -9.93 2.54
CA PHE A 281 -12.14 -10.48 1.23
C PHE A 281 -12.77 -11.87 1.34
N LEU A 282 -12.21 -12.74 2.18
CA LEU A 282 -12.79 -14.07 2.46
C LEU A 282 -14.19 -13.96 3.07
N ILE A 283 -14.38 -13.08 4.06
CA ILE A 283 -15.70 -12.81 4.65
C ILE A 283 -16.70 -12.35 3.58
N THR A 284 -16.26 -11.52 2.63
CA THR A 284 -17.10 -11.06 1.52
C THR A 284 -17.51 -12.21 0.60
N ILE A 285 -16.57 -13.11 0.27
CA ILE A 285 -16.87 -14.31 -0.52
C ILE A 285 -17.92 -15.19 0.15
N ILE A 286 -17.82 -15.37 1.48
CA ILE A 286 -18.69 -16.27 2.23
C ILE A 286 -20.12 -15.69 2.38
N TYR A 287 -20.26 -14.41 2.73
CA TYR A 287 -21.54 -13.89 3.25
C TYR A 287 -22.27 -12.87 2.38
N PHE A 288 -21.63 -12.25 1.38
CA PHE A 288 -22.19 -11.09 0.70
C PHE A 288 -22.10 -11.21 -0.82
N HIS A 289 -23.08 -10.67 -1.56
CA HIS A 289 -23.12 -10.69 -3.04
C HIS A 289 -23.27 -12.09 -3.65
N SER A 290 -23.57 -12.13 -4.96
CA SER A 290 -23.60 -13.35 -5.77
C SER A 290 -22.23 -13.62 -6.40
N MET A 291 -21.99 -14.86 -6.84
CA MET A 291 -20.74 -15.22 -7.51
C MET A 291 -20.37 -14.29 -8.69
N PRO A 292 -21.27 -13.95 -9.64
CA PRO A 292 -20.91 -13.06 -10.75
C PRO A 292 -20.49 -11.66 -10.30
N SER A 293 -21.16 -11.11 -9.28
CA SER A 293 -20.86 -9.76 -8.78
C SER A 293 -19.54 -9.70 -8.00
N LYS A 294 -19.21 -10.77 -7.24
CA LYS A 294 -17.90 -10.92 -6.57
C LYS A 294 -16.78 -11.06 -7.61
N LEU A 295 -16.94 -11.98 -8.58
CA LEU A 295 -15.92 -12.25 -9.59
C LEU A 295 -15.62 -11.03 -10.47
N LEU A 296 -16.65 -10.29 -10.90
CA LEU A 296 -16.45 -9.07 -11.68
C LEU A 296 -15.74 -7.99 -10.86
N GLY A 297 -16.13 -7.77 -9.60
CA GLY A 297 -15.47 -6.82 -8.71
C GLY A 297 -13.98 -7.14 -8.54
N THR A 298 -13.66 -8.40 -8.21
CA THR A 298 -12.28 -8.90 -8.09
C THR A 298 -11.49 -8.73 -9.39
N SER A 299 -12.08 -9.11 -10.53
CA SER A 299 -11.43 -9.03 -11.85
C SER A 299 -11.09 -7.60 -12.21
N VAL A 300 -12.00 -6.64 -12.00
CA VAL A 300 -11.74 -5.22 -12.24
C VAL A 300 -10.60 -4.71 -11.34
N GLY A 301 -10.56 -5.13 -10.08
CA GLY A 301 -9.50 -4.73 -9.14
C GLY A 301 -8.11 -5.21 -9.59
N ILE A 302 -8.04 -6.46 -10.06
CA ILE A 302 -6.82 -7.05 -10.63
C ILE A 302 -6.44 -6.35 -11.93
N SER A 303 -7.39 -6.08 -12.81
CA SER A 303 -7.14 -5.36 -14.06
C SER A 303 -6.55 -3.96 -13.81
N CYS A 304 -7.07 -3.21 -12.82
CA CYS A 304 -6.49 -1.91 -12.46
C CYS A 304 -5.03 -2.04 -12.01
N TRP A 305 -4.73 -3.01 -11.15
CA TRP A 305 -3.36 -3.28 -10.72
C TRP A 305 -2.46 -3.67 -11.90
N PHE A 306 -2.92 -4.60 -12.75
CA PHE A 306 -2.16 -5.10 -13.89
C PHE A 306 -1.82 -3.98 -14.87
N VAL A 307 -2.83 -3.20 -15.29
CA VAL A 307 -2.64 -2.07 -16.20
C VAL A 307 -1.65 -1.07 -15.61
N CYS A 308 -1.73 -0.78 -14.31
CA CYS A 308 -0.84 0.21 -13.70
C CYS A 308 0.59 -0.32 -13.51
N TYR A 309 0.78 -1.43 -12.81
CA TYR A 309 2.12 -1.91 -12.41
C TYR A 309 2.81 -2.80 -13.44
N ARG A 310 2.08 -3.39 -14.39
CA ARG A 310 2.67 -4.28 -15.40
C ARG A 310 2.71 -3.65 -16.79
N CYS A 311 1.86 -2.67 -17.08
CA CYS A 311 1.87 -1.97 -18.37
C CYS A 311 2.35 -0.52 -18.24
N LEU A 312 1.65 0.32 -17.45
CA LEU A 312 1.87 1.77 -17.47
C LEU A 312 3.18 2.19 -16.78
N PHE A 313 3.35 1.85 -15.51
CA PHE A 313 4.48 2.32 -14.70
C PHE A 313 5.86 1.85 -15.20
N PRO A 314 6.04 0.60 -15.67
CA PRO A 314 7.33 0.16 -16.22
C PRO A 314 7.82 0.95 -17.44
N HIS A 315 6.89 1.52 -18.22
CA HIS A 315 7.20 2.29 -19.43
C HIS A 315 7.38 3.80 -19.17
N LEU A 316 7.14 4.26 -17.94
CA LEU A 316 7.28 5.67 -17.57
C LEU A 316 8.61 5.89 -16.84
N GLU A 317 9.50 6.68 -17.43
CA GLU A 317 10.75 7.07 -16.78
C GLU A 317 10.45 7.87 -15.50
N VAL A 318 10.93 7.37 -14.35
CA VAL A 318 10.65 7.98 -13.05
C VAL A 318 11.06 9.44 -13.02
N GLY A 319 10.15 10.32 -12.61
CA GLY A 319 10.43 11.73 -12.51
C GLY A 319 10.35 12.50 -13.84
N ALA A 320 10.08 11.88 -14.98
CA ALA A 320 9.77 12.60 -16.23
C ALA A 320 8.54 13.53 -16.09
N PHE A 321 8.32 14.39 -17.09
CA PHE A 321 7.27 15.42 -17.10
C PHE A 321 7.27 16.30 -15.85
N GLY A 322 8.47 16.76 -15.45
CA GLY A 322 8.63 17.56 -14.25
C GLY A 322 8.27 16.82 -12.96
N GLY A 323 8.40 15.48 -12.88
CA GLY A 323 8.13 14.73 -11.64
C GLY A 323 6.74 14.14 -11.54
N LEU A 324 6.01 14.05 -12.66
CA LEU A 324 4.66 13.47 -12.72
C LEU A 324 4.68 12.01 -13.19
N ALA A 325 5.72 11.58 -13.90
CA ALA A 325 5.86 10.18 -14.31
C ALA A 325 6.22 9.31 -13.09
N PRO A 326 5.37 8.36 -12.68
CA PRO A 326 5.54 7.62 -11.44
C PRO A 326 6.72 6.65 -11.39
N GLY A 327 7.05 5.99 -12.50
CA GLY A 327 8.00 4.89 -12.53
C GLY A 327 7.65 3.73 -11.58
N MET A 328 8.54 2.75 -11.49
CA MET A 328 8.38 1.59 -10.61
C MET A 328 8.83 1.89 -9.17
N PRO A 329 8.28 1.19 -8.16
CA PRO A 329 8.80 1.26 -6.80
C PRO A 329 10.29 0.88 -6.74
N GLY A 330 11.10 1.72 -6.11
CA GLY A 330 12.55 1.52 -6.00
C GLY A 330 13.37 2.08 -7.15
N ASP A 331 12.75 2.63 -8.20
CA ASP A 331 13.48 3.38 -9.22
C ASP A 331 14.07 4.67 -8.62
N GLY A 332 15.33 4.98 -8.94
CA GLY A 332 16.01 6.12 -8.37
C GLY A 332 17.50 6.16 -8.75
N PRO A 333 18.32 6.95 -8.02
CA PRO A 333 19.74 7.09 -8.32
C PRO A 333 20.54 5.79 -8.10
N VAL A 334 20.00 4.84 -7.33
CA VAL A 334 20.64 3.57 -7.01
C VAL A 334 19.71 2.42 -7.37
N HIS A 335 20.21 1.48 -8.18
CA HIS A 335 19.50 0.25 -8.50
C HIS A 335 19.79 -0.83 -7.45
N PHE A 336 18.83 -1.11 -6.57
CA PHE A 336 18.91 -2.18 -5.56
C PHE A 336 17.72 -3.15 -5.61
N VAL A 337 16.64 -2.77 -6.28
CA VAL A 337 15.49 -3.64 -6.56
C VAL A 337 15.71 -4.29 -7.93
N ALA A 338 15.56 -5.61 -8.01
CA ALA A 338 15.61 -6.33 -9.28
C ALA A 338 14.39 -5.95 -10.14
N ARG A 339 14.61 -5.63 -11.41
CA ARG A 339 13.50 -5.46 -12.38
C ARG A 339 12.81 -6.81 -12.57
N ARG A 340 11.48 -6.81 -12.51
CA ARG A 340 10.66 -8.00 -12.74
C ARG A 340 10.26 -8.13 -14.20
#